data_AF-A0A089HSJ8-F1
#
_entry.id   AF-A0A089HSJ8-F1
#
_cell.length_a   1.000
_cell.length_b   1.000
_cell.length_c   1.000
_cell.angle_alpha   90.00
_cell.angle_beta   90.00
_cell.angle_gamma   90.00
#
_symmetry.space_group_name_H-M   'P 1'
#
loop_
_entity.id
_entity.type
_entity.pdbx_description
1 polymer ?
#
loop_
_entity_poly.entity_id
_entity_poly.type
_entity_poly.pdbx_seq_one_letter_code
_entity_poly.pdbx_strand_id
1 'polypeptide(L)' 'MPYTIMKNAEFFTAALAQKYVFALQIGPDGMYSRVGAGLVQMFSDEYVKLKNFDGSVVLYSRSDTKFQH' A
#
# COMPACT_ATOMS: atom_id res chain seq x y z
N MET A 1 7.44 -14.24 4.24
CA MET A 1 6.04 -14.18 4.73
C MET A 1 5.52 -12.77 4.48
N PRO A 2 4.26 -12.59 4.08
CA PRO A 2 3.70 -11.26 3.84
C PRO A 2 3.75 -10.45 5.13
N TYR A 3 4.47 -9.33 5.12
CA TYR A 3 4.55 -8.42 6.26
C TYR A 3 3.52 -7.32 6.09
N THR A 4 2.65 -7.13 7.07
CA THR A 4 1.63 -6.06 7.02
C THR A 4 2.23 -4.76 7.52
N ILE A 5 2.10 -3.71 6.72
CA ILE A 5 2.63 -2.37 6.97
C ILE A 5 1.53 -1.53 7.61
N MET A 6 1.81 -0.95 8.79
CA MET A 6 0.82 -0.20 9.56
C MET A 6 1.35 1.13 10.12
N LYS A 7 2.66 1.34 10.19
CA LYS A 7 3.28 2.54 10.79
C LYS A 7 3.96 3.37 9.72
N ASN A 8 3.99 4.69 9.91
CA ASN A 8 4.65 5.62 8.98
C ASN A 8 6.13 5.29 8.79
N ALA A 9 6.81 4.85 9.86
CA ALA A 9 8.19 4.41 9.78
C ALA A 9 8.39 3.23 8.79
N GLU A 10 7.42 2.32 8.70
CA GLU A 10 7.52 1.16 7.80
C GLU A 10 7.25 1.57 6.35
N PHE A 11 6.30 2.48 6.10
CA PHE A 11 6.10 3.09 4.79
C PHE A 11 7.33 3.88 4.34
N PHE A 12 7.97 4.61 5.27
CA PHE A 12 9.23 5.30 5.02
C PHE A 12 10.35 4.33 4.64
N THR A 13 10.53 3.24 5.41
CA THR A 13 11.52 2.21 5.08
C THR A 13 11.24 1.57 3.72
N ALA A 14 9.98 1.27 3.40
CA ALA A 14 9.59 0.72 2.10
C ALA A 14 9.90 1.69 0.95
N ALA A 15 9.64 2.99 1.13
CA ALA A 15 9.99 4.03 0.16
C ALA A 15 11.51 4.11 -0.05
N LEU A 16 12.28 4.14 1.03
CA LEU A 16 13.74 4.23 0.99
C LEU A 16 14.37 3.01 0.30
N ALA A 17 13.86 1.81 0.61
CA ALA A 17 14.32 0.56 0.02
C ALA A 17 13.82 0.33 -1.42
N GLN A 18 12.98 1.23 -1.96
CA GLN A 18 12.29 1.04 -3.23
C GLN A 18 11.57 -0.32 -3.28
N LYS A 19 10.94 -0.71 -2.17
CA LYS A 19 10.25 -1.99 -2.03
C LYS A 19 8.80 -1.86 -2.48
N TYR A 20 8.35 -2.82 -3.29
CA TYR A 20 6.96 -2.88 -3.73
C TYR A 20 6.02 -3.17 -2.55
N VAL A 21 4.98 -2.36 -2.45
CA VAL A 21 3.88 -2.50 -1.50
C VAL A 21 2.61 -2.87 -2.26
N PHE A 22 1.93 -3.90 -1.78
CA PHE A 22 0.63 -4.34 -2.26
C PHE A 22 -0.47 -3.67 -1.46
N ALA A 23 -1.46 -3.10 -2.16
CA ALA A 23 -2.69 -2.58 -1.58
C ALA A 23 -3.78 -3.64 -1.70
N LEU A 24 -4.41 -4.00 -0.59
CA LEU A 24 -5.49 -4.99 -0.51
C LEU A 24 -6.75 -4.37 0.11
N GLN A 25 -7.90 -4.61 -0.49
CA GLN A 25 -9.20 -4.20 0.02
C GLN A 25 -10.14 -5.40 0.13
N ILE A 26 -11.13 -5.32 1.01
CA ILE A 26 -12.15 -6.36 1.17
C ILE A 26 -13.12 -6.29 -0.02
N GLY A 27 -13.27 -7.39 -0.74
CA GLY A 27 -14.27 -7.54 -1.79
C GLY A 27 -15.67 -7.84 -1.25
N PRO A 28 -16.70 -7.87 -2.13
CA PRO A 28 -18.07 -8.22 -1.74
C PRO A 28 -18.23 -9.62 -1.14
N ASP A 29 -17.27 -10.51 -1.42
CA ASP A 29 -17.16 -11.86 -0.89
C ASP A 29 -16.54 -11.92 0.53
N GLY A 30 -16.17 -10.77 1.10
CA GLY A 30 -15.54 -10.67 2.41
C GLY A 30 -14.04 -11.02 2.40
N MET A 31 -13.45 -11.29 1.24
CA MET A 31 -12.04 -11.67 1.11
C MET A 31 -11.17 -10.48 0.70
N TYR A 32 -9.93 -10.45 1.17
CA TYR A 32 -8.96 -9.44 0.73
C TYR A 32 -8.49 -9.74 -0.69
N SER A 33 -8.71 -8.80 -1.59
CA SER A 33 -8.20 -8.84 -2.96
C SER A 33 -7.19 -7.73 -3.18
N ARG A 34 -6.12 -8.03 -3.92
CA ARG A 34 -5.12 -7.02 -4.30
C ARG A 34 -5.74 -6.06 -5.31
N VAL A 35 -5.81 -4.78 -4.94
CA VAL A 35 -6.31 -3.69 -5.79
C VAL A 35 -5.18 -2.82 -6.35
N GLY A 36 -3.94 -3.00 -5.87
CA GLY A 36 -2.78 -2.25 -6.35
C GLY A 36 -1.45 -2.85 -5.93
N ALA A 37 -0.40 -2.42 -6.63
CA ALA A 37 0.98 -2.80 -6.33
C ALA A 37 1.93 -1.71 -6.83
N GLY A 38 2.69 -1.08 -5.93
CA GLY A 38 3.54 0.03 -6.31
C GLY A 38 4.56 0.44 -5.27
N LEU A 39 5.36 1.43 -5.61
CA LEU A 39 6.33 2.06 -4.73
C LEU A 39 5.68 3.20 -3.95
N VAL A 40 6.00 3.30 -2.66
CA VAL A 40 5.49 4.38 -1.81
C VAL A 40 6.10 5.71 -2.25
N GLN A 41 5.25 6.66 -2.64
CA GLN A 41 5.67 8.03 -2.97
C GLN A 41 5.34 9.04 -1.88
N MET A 42 4.25 8.80 -1.15
CA MET A 42 3.82 9.65 -0.04
C MET A 42 3.04 8.78 0.94
N PHE A 43 3.13 9.10 2.23
CA PHE A 43 2.32 8.50 3.27
C PHE A 43 1.93 9.57 4.29
N SER A 44 0.77 9.40 4.90
CA SER A 44 0.28 10.09 6.08
C SER A 44 -0.42 9.08 6.98
N ASP A 45 -0.94 9.53 8.12
CA ASP A 45 -1.75 8.68 9.01
C ASP A 45 -3.05 8.18 8.36
N GLU A 46 -3.52 8.88 7.33
CA GLU A 46 -4.78 8.62 6.67
C GLU A 46 -4.62 7.98 5.28
N TYR A 47 -3.55 8.32 4.55
CA TYR A 47 -3.41 7.93 3.15
C TYR A 47 -2.02 7.43 2.81
N VAL A 48 -1.96 6.57 1.79
CA VAL A 48 -0.70 6.13 1.17
C VAL A 48 -0.83 6.28 -0.34
N LYS A 49 0.14 6.96 -0.95
CA LYS A 49 0.22 7.12 -2.40
C LYS A 49 1.23 6.12 -2.95
N LEU A 50 0.77 5.25 -3.84
CA LEU A 50 1.62 4.29 -4.54
C LEU A 50 1.78 4.72 -6.01
N LYS A 51 3.00 4.60 -6.52
CA LYS A 51 3.27 4.62 -7.96
C LYS A 51 3.35 3.19 -8.46
N ASN A 52 2.39 2.80 -9.27
CA ASN A 52 2.27 1.47 -9.84
C ASN A 52 3.33 1.24 -10.94
N PHE A 53 3.47 -0.02 -11.37
CA PHE A 53 4.44 -0.41 -12.41
C PHE A 53 4.16 0.26 -13.76
N ASP A 54 2.89 0.49 -14.10
CA ASP A 54 2.47 1.20 -15.31
C ASP A 54 2.71 2.72 -15.25
N GLY A 55 3.29 3.21 -14.16
CA GLY A 55 3.55 4.63 -13.93
C GLY A 55 2.35 5.41 -13.38
N SER A 56 1.16 4.80 -13.28
CA SER A 56 0.00 5.41 -12.65
C SER A 56 0.26 5.65 -11.16
N VAL A 57 -0.37 6.71 -10.63
CA VAL A 57 -0.23 7.09 -9.23
C VAL A 57 -1.61 7.04 -8.60
N VAL A 58 -1.76 6.21 -7.57
CA VAL A 58 -3.04 5.99 -6.89
C VAL A 58 -2.89 6.31 -5.41
N LEU A 59 -3.90 7.00 -4.87
CA LEU A 59 -4.00 7.32 -3.45
C LEU A 59 -4.96 6.34 -2.78
N TYR A 60 -4.49 5.64 -1.76
CA TYR A 60 -5.27 4.66 -1.00
C TYR A 60 -5.53 5.18 0.41
N SER A 61 -6.76 5.00 0.90
CA SER A 61 -7.09 5.27 2.30
C SER A 61 -6.57 4.14 3.19
N ARG A 62 -6.04 4.48 4.36
CA ARG A 62 -5.59 3.51 5.37
C ARG A 62 -6.73 2.93 6.20
N SER A 63 -7.93 3.50 6.11
CA SER A 63 -9.12 3.02 6.83
C SER A 63 -9.69 1.73 6.23
N ASP A 64 -9.56 1.56 4.91
CA ASP A 64 -10.17 0.47 4.14
C ASP A 64 -9.15 -0.39 3.36
N THR A 65 -7.90 0.07 3.29
CA THR A 65 -6.84 -0.60 2.54
C THR A 65 -5.77 -1.14 3.49
N LYS A 66 -5.47 -2.44 3.35
CA LYS A 66 -4.31 -3.06 3.97
C LYS A 66 -3.11 -3.01 3.04
N PHE A 67 -1.94 -2.79 3.62
CA PHE A 67 -0.68 -2.71 2.88
C PHE A 67 0.25 -3.85 3.28
N GLN A 68 0.89 -4.49 2.31
CA GLN A 68 1.82 -5.62 2.54
C GLN A 68 3.04 -5.56 1.62
N HIS A 69 4.17 -6.13 2.05
CA HIS A 69 5.38 -6.31 1.22
C HIS A 69 6.19 -7.55 1.58
#